data_AF-A0A957HFP9-F1
#
_entry.id   AF-A0A957HFP9-F1
#
_cell.length_a   1.000
_cell.length_b   1.000
_cell.length_c   1.000
_cell.angle_alpha   90.00
_cell.angle_beta   90.00
_cell.angle_gamma   90.00
#
_symmetry.space_group_name_H-M   'P 1'
#
loop_
_entity.id
_entity.type
_entity.pdbx_description
1 polymer ?
#
loop_
_entity_poly.entity_id
_entity_poly.type
_entity_poly.pdbx_seq_one_letter_code
_entity_poly.pdbx_strand_id
1 'polypeptide(L)'
;QEWGRVYIKQRAQMLGVAGLQMFQVLLPEVLTNPEVRQAYMAQIIEPTYAMAETFFEQWVADGTVREMDPALTLRAISGMFMGVILLRLMGDEPLQTRWDEMPDIMAQIVLQGIEKQATES
;
A
#
# COMPACT_ATOMS: atom_id res chain seq x y z
N GLN A 1 -17.09 0.86 -6.70
CA GLN A 1 -16.01 0.13 -6.02
C GLN A 1 -14.79 -0.15 -6.92
N GLU A 2 -14.53 0.68 -7.93
CA GLU A 2 -13.43 0.48 -8.89
C GLU A 2 -12.15 1.21 -8.46
N TRP A 3 -12.29 2.31 -7.70
CA TRP A 3 -11.18 3.17 -7.27
C TRP A 3 -10.14 2.46 -6.38
N GLY A 4 -10.57 1.63 -5.42
CA GLY A 4 -9.65 0.96 -4.50
C GLY A 4 -8.88 -0.18 -5.16
N ARG A 5 -9.54 -0.89 -6.09
CA ARG A 5 -8.89 -1.85 -6.99
C ARG A 5 -7.91 -1.16 -7.92
N VAL A 6 -8.26 -0.01 -8.49
CA VAL A 6 -7.35 0.77 -9.35
C VAL A 6 -6.14 1.26 -8.55
N TYR A 7 -6.32 1.82 -7.36
CA TYR A 7 -5.23 2.24 -6.50
C TYR A 7 -4.31 1.07 -6.16
N ILE A 8 -4.86 -0.05 -5.69
CA ILE A 8 -4.07 -1.23 -5.32
C ILE A 8 -3.37 -1.85 -6.52
N LYS A 9 -4.03 -1.94 -7.67
CA LYS A 9 -3.45 -2.43 -8.92
C LYS A 9 -2.33 -1.52 -9.41
N GLN A 10 -2.52 -0.21 -9.35
CA GLN A 10 -1.49 0.77 -9.74
C GLN A 10 -0.27 0.69 -8.81
N ARG A 11 -0.48 0.51 -7.50
CA ARG A 11 0.61 0.27 -6.54
C ARG A 11 1.32 -1.05 -6.80
N ALA A 12 0.58 -2.12 -7.08
CA ALA A 12 1.16 -3.42 -7.42
C ALA A 12 1.95 -3.40 -8.74
N GLN A 13 1.49 -2.63 -9.74
CA GLN A 13 2.18 -2.47 -11.03
C GLN A 13 3.50 -1.72 -10.91
N MET A 14 3.57 -0.68 -10.05
CA MET A 14 4.84 -0.02 -9.72
C MET A 14 5.87 -0.98 -9.09
N LEU A 15 5.39 -2.10 -8.54
CA LEU A 15 6.19 -3.15 -7.90
C LEU A 15 6.30 -4.42 -8.76
N GLY A 16 6.23 -4.28 -10.09
CA GLY A 16 6.65 -5.33 -11.02
C GLY A 16 8.14 -5.69 -10.85
N VAL A 17 8.64 -6.63 -11.66
CA VAL A 17 10.01 -7.17 -11.55
C VAL A 17 11.08 -6.08 -11.44
N ALA A 18 10.99 -5.03 -12.26
CA ALA A 18 11.93 -3.90 -12.23
C ALA A 18 11.81 -3.05 -10.94
N GLY A 19 10.59 -2.82 -10.46
CA GLY A 19 10.34 -2.10 -9.20
C GLY A 19 10.87 -2.86 -7.99
N LEU A 20 10.74 -4.19 -7.98
CA LEU A 20 11.28 -5.06 -6.93
C LEU A 20 12.80 -5.07 -6.88
N GLN A 21 13.47 -5.10 -8.05
CA GLN A 21 14.93 -5.03 -8.12
C GLN A 21 15.45 -3.68 -7.59
N MET A 22 14.80 -2.59 -7.97
CA MET A 22 15.14 -1.26 -7.44
C MET A 22 14.92 -1.18 -5.93
N PHE A 23 13.84 -1.81 -5.44
CA PHE A 23 13.53 -1.87 -4.02
C PHE A 23 14.58 -2.66 -3.22
N GLN A 24 15.08 -3.78 -3.75
CA GLN A 24 16.16 -4.57 -3.13
C GLN A 24 17.46 -3.78 -2.96
N VAL A 25 17.77 -2.88 -3.90
CA VAL A 25 18.98 -2.04 -3.85
C VAL A 25 18.79 -0.85 -2.91
N LEU A 26 17.63 -0.18 -2.96
CA LEU A 26 17.39 1.03 -2.19
C LEU A 26 17.04 0.77 -0.73
N LEU A 27 16.34 -0.32 -0.42
CA LEU A 27 15.86 -0.56 0.94
C LEU A 27 16.99 -0.65 1.97
N PRO A 28 18.11 -1.38 1.74
CA PRO A 28 19.22 -1.40 2.69
C PRO A 28 19.77 0.00 2.98
N GLU A 29 19.95 0.83 1.94
CA GLU A 29 20.43 2.21 2.08
C GLU A 29 19.46 3.07 2.90
N VAL A 30 18.15 2.97 2.64
CA VAL A 30 17.14 3.67 3.43
C VAL A 30 17.15 3.22 4.90
N LEU A 31 17.44 1.96 5.18
CA LEU A 31 17.47 1.43 6.55
C LEU A 31 18.77 1.79 7.29
N THR A 32 19.91 1.81 6.63
CA THR A 32 21.23 1.97 7.28
C THR A 32 21.82 3.37 7.16
N ASN A 33 21.47 4.14 6.13
CA ASN A 33 22.01 5.48 5.88
C ASN A 33 20.99 6.58 6.25
N PRO A 34 21.24 7.39 7.30
CA PRO A 34 20.32 8.43 7.74
C PRO A 34 20.01 9.52 6.71
N GLU A 35 20.98 9.90 5.89
CA GLU A 35 20.79 10.95 4.88
C GLU A 35 19.89 10.44 3.75
N VAL A 36 20.14 9.22 3.29
CA VAL A 36 19.28 8.55 2.29
C VAL A 36 17.89 8.33 2.83
N ARG A 37 17.75 7.90 4.10
CA ARG A 37 16.45 7.76 4.76
C ARG A 37 15.68 9.06 4.80
N GLN A 38 16.33 10.16 5.20
CA GLN A 38 15.68 11.47 5.27
C GLN A 38 15.23 11.94 3.89
N ALA A 39 16.10 11.81 2.89
CA ALA A 39 15.78 12.15 1.51
C ALA A 39 14.61 11.32 0.97
N TYR A 40 14.62 10.00 1.22
CA TYR A 40 13.57 9.10 0.79
C TYR A 40 12.22 9.42 1.46
N MET A 41 12.22 9.72 2.76
CA MET A 41 11.00 10.11 3.48
C MET A 41 10.42 11.41 2.91
N ALA A 42 11.24 12.46 2.80
CA ALA A 42 10.79 13.78 2.37
C ALA A 42 10.38 13.84 0.88
N GLN A 43 11.10 13.13 0.01
CA GLN A 43 10.92 13.26 -1.44
C GLN A 43 9.95 12.23 -2.03
N ILE A 44 9.78 11.07 -1.38
CA ILE A 44 8.99 9.97 -1.92
C ILE A 44 7.80 9.64 -1.02
N ILE A 45 8.05 9.38 0.26
CA ILE A 45 7.02 8.86 1.17
C ILE A 45 6.00 9.93 1.57
N GLU A 46 6.47 11.09 2.04
CA GLU A 46 5.60 12.19 2.47
C GLU A 46 4.68 12.70 1.35
N PRO A 47 5.17 12.99 0.12
CA PRO A 47 4.29 13.44 -0.96
C PRO A 47 3.27 12.38 -1.37
N THR A 48 3.67 11.10 -1.33
CA THR A 48 2.77 9.98 -1.62
C THR A 48 1.63 9.91 -0.60
N TYR A 49 1.94 10.04 0.69
CA TYR A 49 0.91 10.01 1.74
C TYR A 49 0.03 11.24 1.71
N ALA A 50 0.59 12.44 1.54
CA ALA A 50 -0.22 13.66 1.48
C ALA A 50 -1.30 13.57 0.39
N MET A 51 -0.94 13.08 -0.79
CA MET A 51 -1.90 12.85 -1.88
C MET A 51 -2.95 11.80 -1.50
N ALA A 52 -2.55 10.67 -0.93
CA ALA A 52 -3.46 9.58 -0.57
C ALA A 52 -4.39 9.94 0.61
N GLU A 53 -3.92 10.71 1.58
CA GLU A 53 -4.67 11.20 2.74
C GLU A 53 -5.83 12.09 2.26
N THR A 54 -5.60 13.01 1.32
CA THR A 54 -6.66 13.85 0.74
C THR A 54 -7.77 13.03 0.06
N PHE A 55 -7.42 11.99 -0.71
CA PHE A 55 -8.43 11.12 -1.32
C PHE A 55 -9.21 10.31 -0.28
N PHE A 56 -8.53 9.83 0.77
CA PHE A 56 -9.15 9.07 1.83
C PHE A 56 -10.13 9.92 2.64
N GLU A 57 -9.75 11.15 2.98
CA GLU A 57 -10.62 12.12 3.64
C GLU A 57 -11.90 12.39 2.83
N GLN A 58 -11.77 12.55 1.51
CA GLN A 58 -12.92 12.71 0.63
C GLN A 58 -13.85 11.48 0.66
N TRP A 59 -13.30 10.26 0.66
CA TRP A 59 -14.13 9.04 0.73
C TRP A 59 -14.82 8.86 2.09
N VAL A 60 -14.22 9.32 3.18
CA VAL A 60 -14.86 9.38 4.49
C VAL A 60 -16.00 10.40 4.46
N ALA A 61 -15.76 11.59 3.92
CA ALA A 61 -16.78 12.64 3.80
C ALA A 61 -17.98 12.21 2.94
N ASP A 62 -17.72 11.48 1.85
CA ASP A 62 -18.75 10.94 0.95
C ASP A 62 -19.43 9.67 1.51
N GLY A 63 -19.04 9.23 2.71
CA GLY A 63 -19.60 8.04 3.37
C GLY A 63 -19.30 6.72 2.67
N THR A 64 -18.31 6.70 1.75
CA THR A 64 -17.86 5.51 1.02
C THR A 64 -17.01 4.62 1.92
N VAL A 65 -16.18 5.24 2.76
CA VAL A 65 -15.30 4.59 3.72
C VAL A 65 -15.79 4.94 5.13
N ARG A 66 -15.65 4.01 6.08
CA ARG A 66 -15.99 4.26 7.48
C ARG A 66 -15.07 5.33 8.09
N GLU A 67 -15.52 5.99 9.15
CA GLU A 67 -14.69 6.98 9.85
C GLU A 67 -13.45 6.30 10.47
N MET A 68 -12.27 6.66 9.96
CA MET A 68 -10.98 6.14 10.40
C MET A 68 -9.94 7.26 10.32
N ASP A 69 -8.87 7.14 11.12
CA ASP A 69 -7.69 8.01 10.99
C ASP A 69 -7.00 7.74 9.63
N PRO A 70 -7.01 8.70 8.68
CA PRO A 70 -6.44 8.49 7.35
C PRO A 70 -4.94 8.20 7.39
N ALA A 71 -4.21 8.90 8.27
CA ALA A 71 -2.76 8.78 8.38
C ALA A 71 -2.35 7.38 8.84
N LEU A 72 -2.99 6.86 9.90
CA LEU A 72 -2.69 5.52 10.41
C LEU A 72 -3.22 4.42 9.47
N THR A 73 -4.39 4.62 8.87
CA THR A 73 -4.99 3.64 7.95
C THR A 73 -4.11 3.41 6.72
N LEU A 74 -3.61 4.49 6.10
CA LEU A 74 -2.74 4.40 4.94
C LEU A 74 -1.38 3.76 5.26
N ARG A 75 -0.86 3.98 6.47
CA ARG A 75 0.37 3.32 6.96
C ARG A 75 0.16 1.82 7.18
N ALA A 76 -0.99 1.42 7.74
CA ALA A 76 -1.34 0.01 7.90
C ALA A 76 -1.46 -0.70 6.53
N ILE A 77 -2.15 -0.07 5.58
CA ILE A 77 -2.25 -0.57 4.20
C ILE A 77 -0.85 -0.72 3.59
N SER A 78 -0.03 0.33 3.64
CA SER A 78 1.32 0.32 3.08
C SER A 78 2.23 -0.73 3.73
N GLY A 79 2.10 -0.93 5.04
CA GLY A 79 2.81 -1.96 5.80
C GLY A 79 2.44 -3.37 5.35
N MET A 80 1.16 -3.62 5.05
CA MET A 80 0.72 -4.90 4.48
C MET A 80 1.37 -5.16 3.11
N PHE A 81 1.33 -4.17 2.20
CA PHE A 81 2.02 -4.28 0.90
C PHE A 81 3.51 -4.52 1.08
N MET A 82 4.16 -3.76 1.97
CA MET A 82 5.58 -3.90 2.27
C MET A 82 5.94 -5.29 2.78
N GLY A 83 5.17 -5.81 3.74
CA GLY A 83 5.39 -7.15 4.29
C GLY A 83 5.29 -8.23 3.23
N VAL A 84 4.28 -8.16 2.37
CA VAL A 84 4.10 -9.09 1.23
C VAL A 84 5.26 -9.01 0.24
N ILE A 85 5.74 -7.80 -0.08
CA ILE A 85 6.92 -7.62 -0.92
C ILE A 85 8.14 -8.29 -0.30
N LEU A 86 8.40 -8.05 1.00
CA LEU A 86 9.54 -8.63 1.70
C LEU A 86 9.48 -10.16 1.70
N LEU A 87 8.31 -10.75 1.97
CA LEU A 87 8.11 -12.20 1.90
C LEU A 87 8.46 -12.75 0.52
N ARG A 88 8.00 -12.09 -0.55
CA ARG A 88 8.35 -12.46 -1.91
C ARG A 88 9.86 -12.36 -2.14
N LEU A 89 10.50 -11.25 -1.75
CA LEU A 89 11.94 -11.04 -1.93
C LEU A 89 12.79 -12.08 -1.16
N MET A 90 12.27 -12.63 -0.06
CA MET A 90 12.91 -13.72 0.68
C MET A 90 12.70 -15.11 0.06
N GLY A 91 11.92 -15.21 -1.03
CA GLY A 91 11.69 -16.46 -1.75
C GLY A 91 10.46 -17.24 -1.27
N ASP A 92 9.47 -16.58 -0.66
CA ASP A 92 8.21 -17.24 -0.30
C ASP A 92 7.51 -17.84 -1.54
N GLU A 93 7.36 -19.17 -1.55
CA GLU A 93 6.99 -19.94 -2.74
C GLU A 93 5.58 -19.59 -3.28
N PRO A 94 4.52 -19.46 -2.45
CA PRO A 94 3.22 -18.96 -2.94
C PRO A 94 3.31 -17.60 -3.63
N LEU A 95 4.11 -16.67 -3.09
CA LEU A 95 4.27 -15.33 -3.66
C LEU A 95 5.16 -15.31 -4.91
N GLN A 96 6.03 -16.30 -5.10
CA GLN A 96 6.80 -16.47 -6.34
C GLN A 96 5.94 -16.99 -7.48
N THR A 97 5.06 -17.95 -7.20
CA THR A 97 4.30 -18.67 -8.22
C THR A 97 2.96 -18.02 -8.58
N ARG A 98 2.34 -17.30 -7.63
CA ARG A 98 0.97 -16.76 -7.77
C ARG A 98 0.90 -15.26 -7.52
N TRP A 99 1.98 -14.53 -7.83
CA TRP A 99 2.06 -13.09 -7.58
C TRP A 99 0.89 -12.30 -8.18
N ASP A 100 0.46 -12.67 -9.38
CA ASP A 100 -0.55 -11.91 -10.12
C ASP A 100 -1.93 -11.94 -9.46
N GLU A 101 -2.19 -12.90 -8.56
CA GLU A 101 -3.43 -12.99 -7.78
C GLU A 101 -3.39 -12.12 -6.50
N MET A 102 -2.19 -11.80 -6.01
CA MET A 102 -1.99 -11.13 -4.73
C MET A 102 -2.60 -9.71 -4.67
N PRO A 103 -2.55 -8.87 -5.72
CA PRO A 103 -3.19 -7.56 -5.70
C PRO A 103 -4.68 -7.63 -5.44
N ASP A 104 -5.39 -8.59 -6.03
CA ASP A 104 -6.83 -8.73 -5.87
C ASP A 104 -7.20 -9.20 -4.46
N ILE A 105 -6.43 -10.13 -3.90
CA ILE A 105 -6.60 -10.59 -2.50
C ILE A 105 -6.35 -9.43 -1.51
N MET A 106 -5.27 -8.67 -1.69
CA MET A 106 -5.00 -7.50 -0.84
C MET A 106 -6.09 -6.45 -0.96
N ALA A 107 -6.61 -6.23 -2.18
CA ALA A 107 -7.72 -5.31 -2.40
C ALA A 107 -8.98 -5.76 -1.67
N GLN A 108 -9.31 -7.05 -1.71
CA GLN A 108 -10.45 -7.59 -0.98
C GLN A 108 -10.32 -7.37 0.53
N ILE A 109 -9.15 -7.69 1.11
CA ILE A 109 -8.91 -7.53 2.57
C ILE A 109 -9.02 -6.06 2.97
N VAL A 110 -8.38 -5.15 2.23
CA VAL A 110 -8.39 -3.72 2.53
C VAL A 110 -9.78 -3.14 2.39
N LEU A 111 -10.45 -3.39 1.26
CA LEU A 111 -11.78 -2.86 0.99
C LEU A 111 -12.80 -3.34 2.04
N GLN A 112 -12.85 -4.63 2.34
CA GLN A 112 -13.72 -5.15 3.41
C GLN A 112 -13.40 -4.54 4.77
N GLY A 113 -12.13 -4.21 5.03
CA GLY A 113 -11.68 -3.58 6.27
C GLY A 113 -11.99 -2.09 6.39
N ILE A 114 -12.32 -1.38 5.30
CA ILE A 114 -12.54 0.08 5.31
C ILE A 114 -13.93 0.48 4.81
N GLU A 115 -14.63 -0.38 4.07
CA GLU A 115 -15.98 -0.10 3.59
C GLU A 115 -16.94 0.17 4.76
N LYS A 116 -17.83 1.14 4.57
CA LYS A 116 -18.91 1.39 5.52
C LYS A 116 -19.82 0.17 5.53
N GLN A 117 -19.88 -0.54 6.66
CA GLN A 117 -20.82 -1.63 6.82
C GLN A 117 -22.24 -1.08 6.72
N ALA A 118 -23.09 -1.72 5.91
CA ALA A 118 -24.51 -1.45 5.98
C ALA A 118 -24.96 -1.83 7.39
N THR A 119 -25.39 -0.85 8.17
CA THR A 119 -26.04 -1.11 9.45
C THR A 119 -27.23 -2.03 9.16
N GLU A 120 -27.13 -3.30 9.52
CA GLU A 120 -28.32 -4.15 9.62
C GLU A 120 -29.27 -3.44 10.59
N SER A 121 -30.38 -2.92 10.04
CA SER A 121 -31.48 -2.32 10.79
C SER A 121 -32.49 -3.39 11.16
#